data_AF-A0AAW4ZXQ4-F1
#
_entry.id   AF-A0AAW4ZXQ4-F1
#
_cell.length_a   1.000
_cell.length_b   1.000
_cell.length_c   1.000
_cell.angle_alpha   90.00
_cell.angle_beta   90.00
_cell.angle_gamma   90.00
#
_symmetry.space_group_name_H-M   'P 1'
#
loop_
_entity.id
_entity.type
_entity.pdbx_description
1 polymer ?
#
loop_
_entity_poly.entity_id
_entity_poly.type
_entity_poly.pdbx_seq_one_letter_code
_entity_poly.pdbx_strand_id
1 'polypeptide(L)'
;MKPTESSMNLASLIGRDLVTVGLVPLILAFAILLSALSVVYVTHESRQLIAQQEKLLMQRENYDVEWRNQILEENSLAEHSRIERLAETELKMQRPSVDNEIVIH
;
A
#
# COMPACT_ATOMS: atom_id res chain seq x y z
N MET A 1 -44.23 -13.11 74.36
CA MET A 1 -44.98 -12.38 73.32
C MET A 1 -44.06 -12.19 72.12
N LYS A 2 -44.61 -12.40 70.91
CA LYS A 2 -43.94 -12.73 69.64
C LYS A 2 -42.66 -11.94 69.30
N PRO A 3 -41.58 -12.61 68.86
CA PRO A 3 -40.52 -11.97 68.09
C PRO A 3 -40.95 -11.92 66.62
N THR A 4 -40.77 -10.80 65.92
CA THR A 4 -40.84 -10.79 64.45
C THR A 4 -39.88 -9.74 63.93
N GLU A 5 -38.69 -10.24 63.57
CA GLU A 5 -37.66 -9.56 62.80
C GLU A 5 -38.13 -9.24 61.37
N SER A 6 -37.41 -8.31 60.72
CA SER A 6 -37.37 -8.08 59.27
C SER A 6 -38.42 -7.12 58.67
N SER A 7 -38.44 -5.86 59.12
CA SER A 7 -39.07 -4.73 58.40
C SER A 7 -38.08 -3.91 57.57
N MET A 8 -36.87 -4.42 57.35
CA MET A 8 -35.79 -3.69 56.67
C MET A 8 -35.12 -4.64 55.69
N ASN A 9 -35.38 -4.45 54.37
CA ASN A 9 -34.42 -4.66 53.26
C ASN A 9 -35.01 -4.86 51.84
N LEU A 10 -36.31 -4.70 51.56
CA LEU A 10 -36.80 -4.86 50.18
C LEU A 10 -36.28 -3.78 49.21
N ALA A 11 -36.33 -2.51 49.61
CA ALA A 11 -35.81 -1.40 48.80
C ALA A 11 -34.29 -1.47 48.61
N SER A 12 -33.57 -1.91 49.65
CA SER A 12 -32.12 -2.15 49.64
C SER A 12 -31.75 -3.31 48.70
N LEU A 13 -32.57 -4.38 48.66
CA LEU A 13 -32.37 -5.51 47.78
C LEU A 13 -32.59 -5.12 46.30
N ILE A 14 -33.68 -4.41 46.00
CA ILE A 14 -33.99 -3.96 44.62
C ILE A 14 -32.95 -2.96 44.11
N GLY A 15 -32.51 -2.02 44.97
CA GLY A 15 -31.45 -1.08 44.60
C GLY A 15 -30.13 -1.79 44.30
N ARG A 16 -29.77 -2.79 45.10
CA ARG A 16 -28.56 -3.58 44.89
C ARG A 16 -28.66 -4.48 43.65
N ASP A 17 -29.83 -5.05 43.39
CA ASP A 17 -30.07 -5.88 42.20
C ASP A 17 -30.04 -5.03 40.92
N LEU A 18 -30.64 -3.83 40.94
CA LEU A 18 -30.59 -2.88 39.82
C LEU A 18 -29.15 -2.43 39.51
N VAL A 19 -28.34 -2.16 40.52
CA VAL A 19 -26.93 -1.77 40.35
C VAL A 19 -26.08 -2.95 39.87
N THR A 20 -26.32 -4.16 40.39
CA THR A 20 -25.54 -5.37 40.03
C THR A 20 -25.89 -5.84 38.61
N VAL A 21 -27.19 -5.89 38.28
CA VAL A 21 -27.68 -6.28 36.95
C VAL A 21 -27.41 -5.19 35.92
N GLY A 22 -27.43 -3.91 36.28
CA GLY A 22 -27.15 -2.78 35.39
C GLY A 22 -25.66 -2.61 35.03
N LEU A 23 -24.74 -3.14 35.84
CA LEU A 23 -23.30 -3.03 35.59
C LEU A 23 -22.86 -3.84 34.36
N VAL A 24 -23.39 -5.05 34.18
CA VAL A 24 -23.07 -5.92 33.04
C VAL A 24 -23.43 -5.29 31.68
N PRO A 25 -24.66 -4.80 31.43
CA PRO A 25 -25.01 -4.14 30.19
C PRO A 25 -24.26 -2.81 29.99
N LEU A 26 -23.93 -2.08 31.07
CA LEU A 26 -23.10 -0.87 30.97
C LEU A 26 -21.70 -1.20 30.46
N ILE A 27 -21.05 -2.23 31.00
CA ILE A 27 -19.72 -2.68 30.55
C ILE A 27 -19.79 -3.15 29.09
N LEU A 28 -20.81 -3.92 28.72
CA LEU A 28 -21.04 -4.36 27.35
C LEU A 28 -21.22 -3.17 26.39
N ALA A 29 -22.01 -2.17 26.77
CA ALA A 29 -22.19 -0.96 25.97
C ALA A 29 -20.85 -0.24 25.76
N PHE A 30 -20.05 -0.11 26.82
CA PHE A 30 -18.73 0.50 26.75
C PHE A 30 -17.76 -0.30 25.88
N ALA A 31 -17.79 -1.63 25.98
CA ALA A 31 -16.98 -2.52 25.15
C ALA A 31 -17.35 -2.39 23.66
N ILE A 32 -18.64 -2.26 23.33
CA ILE A 32 -19.09 -2.04 21.95
C ILE A 32 -18.61 -0.69 21.43
N LEU A 33 -18.71 0.38 22.24
CA LEU A 33 -18.21 1.71 21.86
C LEU A 33 -16.69 1.70 21.61
N LEU A 34 -15.93 1.06 22.50
CA LEU A 34 -14.48 0.89 22.33
C LEU A 34 -14.15 0.07 21.08
N SER A 35 -14.88 -1.00 20.83
CA SER A 35 -14.72 -1.82 19.62
C SER A 35 -14.96 -0.99 18.36
N ALA A 36 -16.06 -0.23 18.31
CA ALA A 36 -16.38 0.63 17.17
C ALA A 36 -15.29 1.66 16.89
N LEU A 37 -14.79 2.34 17.93
CA LEU A 37 -13.68 3.29 17.80
C LEU A 37 -12.39 2.62 17.35
N SER A 38 -12.08 1.44 17.90
CA SER A 38 -10.88 0.67 17.56
C SER A 38 -10.89 0.23 16.09
N VAL A 39 -12.03 -0.22 15.57
CA VAL A 39 -12.19 -0.58 14.16
C VAL A 39 -11.92 0.62 13.25
N VAL A 40 -12.45 1.80 13.57
CA VAL A 40 -12.20 3.02 12.80
C VAL A 40 -10.73 3.40 12.84
N TYR A 41 -10.10 3.33 14.01
CA TYR A 41 -8.68 3.62 14.19
C TYR A 41 -7.79 2.69 13.37
N VAL A 42 -7.98 1.37 13.48
CA VAL A 42 -7.23 0.37 12.70
C VAL A 42 -7.44 0.56 11.21
N THR A 43 -8.66 0.90 10.78
CA THR A 43 -8.95 1.18 9.37
C THR A 43 -8.19 2.41 8.87
N HIS A 44 -8.09 3.47 9.69
CA HIS A 44 -7.36 4.67 9.32
C HIS A 44 -5.85 4.39 9.19
N GLU A 45 -5.26 3.73 10.18
CA GLU A 45 -3.86 3.32 10.15
C GLU A 45 -3.55 2.40 8.96
N SER A 46 -4.44 1.43 8.70
CA SER A 46 -4.31 0.52 7.56
C SER A 46 -4.28 1.28 6.23
N ARG A 47 -5.16 2.27 6.04
CA ARG A 47 -5.14 3.11 4.82
C ARG A 47 -3.82 3.86 4.67
N GLN A 48 -3.26 4.40 5.76
CA GLN A 48 -1.98 5.10 5.71
C GLN A 48 -0.84 4.16 5.33
N LEU A 49 -0.77 2.98 5.96
CA LEU A 49 0.25 1.97 5.68
C LEU A 49 0.19 1.47 4.23
N ILE A 50 -1.02 1.22 3.72
CA ILE A 50 -1.24 0.81 2.33
C ILE A 50 -0.77 1.93 1.39
N ALA A 51 -1.12 3.19 1.65
CA ALA A 51 -0.69 4.31 0.81
C ALA A 51 0.85 4.47 0.76
N GLN A 52 1.53 4.23 1.88
CA GLN A 52 3.00 4.25 1.92
C GLN A 52 3.60 3.10 1.11
N GLN A 53 3.04 1.89 1.22
CA GLN A 53 3.47 0.75 0.43
C GLN A 53 3.27 0.99 -1.06
N GLU A 54 2.10 1.50 -1.44
CA GLU A 54 1.75 1.82 -2.83
C GLU A 54 2.72 2.85 -3.42
N LYS A 55 3.10 3.88 -2.65
CA LYS A 55 4.12 4.85 -3.07
C LYS A 55 5.47 4.20 -3.36
N LEU A 56 5.93 3.27 -2.53
CA LEU A 56 7.19 2.56 -2.77
C LEU A 56 7.11 1.65 -4.00
N LEU A 57 5.97 0.99 -4.20
CA LEU A 57 5.73 0.17 -5.40
C LEU A 57 5.77 1.02 -6.67
N MET A 58 5.10 2.18 -6.68
CA MET A 58 5.16 3.12 -7.80
C MET A 58 6.59 3.57 -8.12
N GLN A 59 7.40 3.86 -7.11
CA GLN A 59 8.81 4.23 -7.33
C GLN A 59 9.59 3.10 -8.00
N ARG A 60 9.37 1.85 -7.55
CA ARG A 60 9.99 0.69 -8.16
C ARG A 60 9.54 0.49 -9.61
N GLU A 61 8.25 0.65 -9.89
CA GLU A 61 7.72 0.54 -11.25
C GLU A 61 8.32 1.59 -12.18
N ASN A 62 8.47 2.84 -11.71
CA ASN A 62 9.13 3.88 -12.49
C ASN A 62 10.57 3.50 -12.87
N TYR A 63 11.35 2.98 -11.91
CA TYR A 63 12.71 2.52 -12.20
C TYR A 63 12.74 1.32 -13.16
N ASP A 64 11.77 0.40 -13.08
CA ASP A 64 11.67 -0.72 -14.03
C ASP A 64 11.40 -0.21 -15.46
N VAL A 65 10.54 0.79 -15.60
CA VAL A 65 10.27 1.43 -16.90
C VAL A 65 11.53 2.11 -17.45
N GLU A 66 12.22 2.91 -16.63
CA GLU A 66 13.45 3.58 -17.04
C GLU A 66 14.54 2.58 -17.45
N TRP A 67 14.73 1.52 -16.66
CA TRP A 67 15.66 0.45 -16.95
C TRP A 67 15.34 -0.26 -18.28
N ARG A 68 14.07 -0.57 -18.51
CA ARG A 68 13.63 -1.20 -19.76
C ARG A 68 13.86 -0.29 -20.96
N ASN A 69 13.66 1.01 -20.81
CA ASN A 69 13.98 1.97 -21.86
C ASN A 69 15.49 2.01 -22.16
N GLN A 70 16.33 2.05 -21.14
CA GLN A 70 17.80 2.02 -21.30
C GLN A 70 18.26 0.74 -22.03
N ILE A 71 17.70 -0.42 -21.67
CA ILE A 71 18.00 -1.68 -22.37
C ILE A 71 17.61 -1.60 -23.86
N LEU A 72 16.47 -0.99 -24.18
CA LEU A 72 16.04 -0.84 -25.57
C LEU A 72 16.99 0.07 -26.37
N GLU A 73 17.45 1.16 -25.75
CA GLU A 73 18.45 2.07 -26.34
C GLU A 73 19.77 1.34 -26.62
N GLU A 74 20.30 0.59 -25.64
CA GLU A 74 21.53 -0.18 -25.81
C GLU A 74 21.41 -1.27 -26.87
N ASN A 75 20.30 -2.00 -26.90
CA ASN A 75 20.07 -3.03 -27.93
C ASN A 75 19.99 -2.42 -29.33
N SER A 76 19.33 -1.27 -29.49
CA SER A 76 19.26 -0.56 -30.77
C SER A 76 20.65 -0.12 -31.25
N LEU A 77 21.47 0.43 -30.34
CA LEU A 77 22.86 0.81 -30.63
C LEU A 77 23.73 -0.41 -30.97
N ALA A 78 23.57 -1.52 -30.23
CA ALA A 78 24.30 -2.75 -30.47
C ALA A 78 23.92 -3.40 -31.82
N GLU A 79 22.64 -3.35 -32.19
CA GLU A 79 22.17 -3.80 -33.50
C GLU A 79 22.81 -2.95 -34.61
N HIS A 80 22.77 -1.63 -34.50
CA HIS A 80 23.42 -0.72 -35.46
C HIS A 80 24.91 -0.97 -35.57
N SER A 81 25.64 -1.03 -34.45
CA SER A 81 27.07 -1.37 -34.42
C SER A 81 27.37 -2.74 -35.03
N ARG A 82 26.49 -3.72 -34.86
CA ARG A 82 26.63 -5.04 -35.48
C ARG A 82 26.41 -4.97 -36.99
N ILE A 83 25.43 -4.20 -37.46
CA ILE A 83 25.15 -4.00 -38.89
C ILE A 83 26.30 -3.25 -39.57
N GLU A 84 26.83 -2.18 -38.96
CA GLU A 84 27.95 -1.40 -39.49
C GLU A 84 29.21 -2.27 -39.63
N ARG A 85 29.56 -3.05 -38.60
CA ARG A 85 30.68 -4.01 -38.68
C ARG A 85 30.47 -5.06 -39.77
N LEU A 86 29.25 -5.59 -39.93
CA LEU A 86 28.96 -6.56 -40.98
C LEU A 86 29.11 -5.93 -42.37
N ALA A 87 28.65 -4.69 -42.56
CA ALA A 87 28.81 -3.94 -43.80
C ALA A 87 30.28 -3.63 -44.14
N GLU A 88 31.08 -3.24 -43.15
CA GLU A 88 32.51 -3.00 -43.34
C GLU A 88 33.28 -4.29 -43.63
N THR A 89 32.98 -5.38 -42.91
CA THR A 89 33.80 -6.61 -42.95
C THR A 89 33.42 -7.53 -44.10
N GLU A 90 32.11 -7.77 -44.31
CA GLU A 90 31.62 -8.70 -45.35
C GLU A 90 31.40 -7.99 -46.68
N LEU A 91 30.88 -6.75 -46.66
CA LEU A 91 30.58 -5.99 -47.89
C LEU A 91 31.72 -5.04 -48.30
N LYS A 92 32.81 -4.97 -47.53
CA LYS A 92 33.96 -4.05 -47.74
C LYS A 92 33.52 -2.59 -47.94
N MET A 93 32.39 -2.20 -47.36
CA MET A 93 31.89 -0.84 -47.48
C MET A 93 32.84 0.10 -46.73
N GLN A 94 33.43 1.05 -47.45
CA GLN A 94 34.21 2.13 -46.86
C GLN A 94 33.33 3.37 -46.74
N ARG A 95 33.40 4.02 -45.58
CA ARG A 95 32.71 5.29 -45.35
C ARG A 95 33.17 6.31 -46.43
N PRO A 96 32.28 6.84 -47.27
CA PRO A 96 32.69 7.76 -48.32
C PRO A 96 33.27 9.03 -47.70
N SER A 97 34.44 9.45 -48.17
CA SER A 97 35.08 10.70 -47.72
C SER A 97 34.39 11.90 -48.36
N VAL A 98 34.49 13.06 -47.71
CA VAL A 98 33.79 14.33 -48.04
C VAL A 98 33.95 14.76 -49.52
N ASP A 99 35.00 14.30 -50.21
CA ASP A 99 35.23 14.56 -51.65
C ASP A 99 34.29 13.80 -52.62
N ASN A 100 33.57 12.77 -52.16
CA ASN A 100 32.73 11.90 -53.01
C ASN A 100 31.22 12.02 -52.72
N GLU A 101 30.79 13.01 -51.93
CA GLU A 101 29.37 13.21 -51.61
C GLU A 101 28.71 14.11 -52.66
N ILE A 102 27.83 13.54 -53.49
CA ILE A 102 27.03 14.30 -54.46
C ILE A 102 25.63 14.47 -53.86
N VAL A 103 25.36 15.67 -53.34
CA VAL A 103 24.00 16.06 -52.89
C VAL A 103 23.17 16.37 -54.12
N ILE A 104 22.19 15.51 -54.42
CA ILE A 104 21.24 15.73 -55.50
C ILE A 104 20.04 16.49 -54.90
N HIS A 105 19.78 17.67 -55.47
CA HIS A 105 18.79 18.64 -54.99
C HIS A 105 17.40 18.42 -55.57
#